data_AF-A0A7H4ME22-F1
#
_entry.id   AF-A0A7H4ME22-F1
#
_cell.length_a   1.000
_cell.length_b   1.000
_cell.length_c   1.000
_cell.angle_alpha   90.00
_cell.angle_beta   90.00
_cell.angle_gamma   90.00
#
_symmetry.space_group_name_H-M   'P 1'
#
loop_
_entity.id
_entity.type
_entity.pdbx_description
1 polymer ?
#
loop_
_entity_poly.entity_id
_entity_poly.type
_entity_poly.pdbx_seq_one_letter_code
_entity_poly.pdbx_strand_id
1 'polypeptide(L)'
;MTAQKLYDEFRYQWFEPLADNYRELLYVNEADYAKQAYKILSWADIAKFSLVDRPSYSFYKNMEGDWKQNPKGGAGYLLVLISGIPYWTDAVGQIPFAVDTYRSKQSITKTVQTGIEWGTGTLTGNVDYSNEYDNYFVLRGALFASKSFTYKSKSSGQTYPAIVVEETYHPVNPLVLGEAINNNELMQYGIWKK
;
A
#
# COMPACT_ATOMS: atom_id res chain seq x y z
N MET A 1 20.05 -9.77 -17.87
CA MET A 1 19.49 -8.94 -16.78
C MET A 1 18.24 -9.64 -16.26
N THR A 2 18.09 -9.87 -14.96
CA THR A 2 16.90 -10.52 -14.37
C THR A 2 16.03 -9.50 -13.64
N ALA A 3 14.74 -9.81 -13.40
CA ALA A 3 13.86 -8.96 -12.60
C ALA A 3 14.40 -8.76 -11.17
N GLN A 4 14.99 -9.81 -10.58
CA GLN A 4 15.66 -9.73 -9.27
C GLN A 4 16.79 -8.69 -9.28
N LYS A 5 17.62 -8.68 -10.32
CA LYS A 5 18.70 -7.69 -10.46
C LYS A 5 18.19 -6.26 -10.66
N LEU A 6 17.08 -6.08 -11.39
CA LEU A 6 16.42 -4.76 -11.52
C LEU A 6 15.92 -4.25 -10.18
N TYR A 7 15.38 -5.14 -9.36
CA TYR A 7 14.87 -4.84 -8.03
C TYR A 7 16.03 -4.53 -7.05
N ASP A 8 16.99 -5.45 -6.90
CA ASP A 8 18.05 -5.36 -5.89
C ASP A 8 19.07 -4.25 -6.19
N GLU A 9 19.50 -4.11 -7.44
CA GLU A 9 20.62 -3.22 -7.79
C GLU A 9 20.16 -1.84 -8.24
N PHE A 10 19.03 -1.75 -8.95
CA PHE A 10 18.60 -0.52 -9.61
C PHE A 10 17.37 0.12 -8.97
N ARG A 11 16.58 -0.64 -8.20
CA ARG A 11 15.30 -0.21 -7.63
C ARG A 11 14.37 0.43 -8.67
N TYR A 12 14.46 -0.02 -9.92
CA TYR A 12 13.64 0.53 -11.01
C TYR A 12 12.19 0.16 -10.82
N GLN A 13 11.30 1.08 -11.17
CA GLN A 13 9.86 0.87 -11.15
C GLN A 13 9.22 1.64 -12.30
N TRP A 14 7.99 1.29 -12.68
CA TRP A 14 7.33 1.83 -13.87
C TRP A 14 5.85 2.16 -13.65
N PHE A 15 5.42 2.23 -12.40
CA PHE A 15 4.02 2.34 -12.02
C PHE A 15 3.71 3.61 -11.22
N GLU A 16 4.72 4.37 -10.82
CA GLU A 16 4.57 5.65 -10.14
C GLU A 16 5.50 6.72 -10.76
N PRO A 17 5.00 7.55 -11.69
CA PRO A 17 5.80 8.52 -12.43
C PRO A 17 6.53 9.57 -11.57
N LEU A 18 6.02 9.86 -10.37
CA LEU A 18 6.58 10.89 -9.48
C LEU A 18 7.66 10.34 -8.52
N ALA A 19 7.76 9.02 -8.40
CA ALA A 19 8.77 8.36 -7.58
C ALA A 19 10.14 8.32 -8.26
N ASP A 20 11.18 8.20 -7.43
CA ASP A 20 12.54 8.03 -7.92
C ASP A 20 12.66 6.71 -8.70
N ASN A 21 13.65 6.64 -9.59
CA ASN A 21 13.92 5.45 -10.41
C ASN A 21 12.75 5.01 -11.31
N TYR A 22 11.79 5.89 -11.57
CA TYR A 22 10.76 5.67 -12.57
C TYR A 22 11.37 5.41 -13.97
N ARG A 23 10.81 4.43 -14.65
CA ARG A 23 11.08 4.08 -16.05
C ARG A 23 9.76 3.86 -16.75
N GLU A 24 9.59 4.42 -17.93
CA GLU A 24 8.37 4.21 -18.70
C GLU A 24 8.24 2.74 -19.13
N LEU A 25 7.07 2.15 -18.89
CA LEU A 25 6.76 0.79 -19.33
C LEU A 25 6.43 0.80 -20.82
N LEU A 26 7.37 0.33 -21.64
CA LEU A 26 7.20 0.34 -23.10
C LEU A 26 6.38 -0.85 -23.62
N TYR A 27 6.50 -2.01 -22.95
CA TYR A 27 5.90 -3.26 -23.41
C TYR A 27 5.75 -4.25 -22.26
N VAL A 28 4.63 -4.97 -22.26
CA VAL A 28 4.41 -6.14 -21.39
C VAL A 28 4.20 -7.35 -22.28
N ASN A 29 4.93 -8.44 -22.01
CA ASN A 29 4.73 -9.67 -22.74
C ASN A 29 3.44 -10.37 -22.28
N GLU A 30 2.44 -10.43 -23.17
CA GLU A 30 1.13 -11.01 -22.88
C GLU A 30 1.05 -12.53 -23.09
N ALA A 31 2.14 -13.16 -23.54
CA ALA A 31 2.17 -14.59 -23.79
C ALA A 31 1.92 -15.41 -22.51
N ASP A 32 1.18 -16.52 -22.62
CA ASP A 32 0.77 -17.31 -21.46
C ASP A 32 1.93 -17.90 -20.66
N TYR A 33 3.05 -18.22 -21.32
CA TYR A 33 4.25 -18.67 -20.61
C TYR A 33 4.85 -17.57 -19.72
N ALA A 34 4.74 -16.30 -20.12
CA ALA A 34 5.25 -15.17 -19.34
C ALA A 34 4.39 -14.94 -18.09
N LYS A 35 3.07 -15.19 -18.19
CA LYS A 35 2.13 -15.08 -17.07
C LYS A 35 2.49 -15.98 -15.88
N GLN A 36 3.20 -17.10 -16.12
CA GLN A 36 3.65 -18.01 -15.06
C GLN A 36 4.69 -17.38 -14.12
N ALA A 37 5.36 -16.30 -14.53
CA ALA A 37 6.31 -15.55 -13.70
C ALA A 37 5.63 -14.58 -12.72
N TYR A 38 4.30 -14.44 -12.79
CA TYR A 38 3.53 -13.49 -12.00
C TYR A 38 2.47 -14.19 -11.17
N LYS A 39 2.17 -13.61 -10.02
CA LYS A 39 0.89 -13.84 -9.36
C LYS A 39 -0.14 -12.90 -9.98
N ILE A 40 -1.11 -13.46 -10.69
CA ILE A 40 -2.19 -12.68 -11.32
C ILE A 40 -3.22 -12.29 -10.27
N LEU A 41 -3.52 -10.99 -10.19
CA LEU A 41 -4.48 -10.40 -9.25
C LEU A 41 -5.28 -9.30 -9.94
N SER A 42 -6.40 -8.92 -9.32
CA SER A 42 -7.16 -7.72 -9.67
C SER A 42 -7.06 -6.68 -8.57
N TRP A 43 -7.34 -5.41 -8.88
CA TRP A 43 -7.47 -4.38 -7.84
C TRP A 43 -8.57 -4.70 -6.82
N ALA A 44 -9.60 -5.45 -7.22
CA ALA A 44 -10.63 -5.95 -6.30
C ALA A 44 -10.06 -6.97 -5.30
N ASP A 45 -9.11 -7.81 -5.70
CA ASP A 45 -8.41 -8.72 -4.78
C ASP A 45 -7.58 -7.94 -3.77
N ILE A 46 -6.86 -6.89 -4.21
CA ILE A 46 -6.09 -6.00 -3.33
C ILE A 46 -7.04 -5.34 -2.31
N ALA A 47 -8.11 -4.69 -2.78
CA ALA A 47 -9.09 -4.04 -1.92
C ALA A 47 -9.71 -5.03 -0.92
N LYS A 48 -10.10 -6.23 -1.38
CA LYS A 48 -10.65 -7.27 -0.50
C LYS A 48 -9.66 -7.72 0.56
N PHE A 49 -8.38 -7.83 0.22
CA PHE A 49 -7.33 -8.17 1.19
C PHE A 49 -7.13 -7.04 2.21
N SER A 50 -7.13 -5.79 1.75
CA SER A 50 -6.89 -4.59 2.56
C SER A 50 -8.06 -4.20 3.46
N LEU A 51 -9.29 -4.54 3.11
CA LEU A 51 -10.49 -4.20 3.91
C LEU A 51 -10.72 -5.14 5.10
N VAL A 52 -9.95 -6.21 5.22
CA VAL A 52 -9.95 -7.04 6.43
C VAL A 52 -9.19 -6.28 7.51
N ASP A 53 -9.89 -5.94 8.59
CA ASP A 53 -9.31 -5.27 9.76
C ASP A 53 -8.26 -6.15 10.42
N ARG A 54 -7.02 -5.66 10.50
CA ARG A 54 -5.97 -6.37 11.22
C ARG A 54 -5.17 -5.46 12.14
N PRO A 55 -4.74 -5.98 13.30
CA PRO A 55 -3.77 -5.29 14.14
C PRO A 55 -2.39 -5.25 13.46
N SER A 56 -1.57 -4.26 13.81
CA SER A 56 -0.27 -4.01 13.16
C SER A 56 0.68 -5.22 13.18
N TYR A 57 0.62 -6.07 14.21
CA TYR A 57 1.46 -7.28 14.28
C TYR A 57 1.13 -8.31 13.19
N SER A 58 -0.05 -8.23 12.57
CA SER A 58 -0.44 -9.16 11.52
C SER A 58 0.40 -9.00 10.24
N PHE A 59 1.09 -7.87 10.07
CA PHE A 59 1.94 -7.60 8.92
C PHE A 59 3.38 -8.12 9.08
N TYR A 60 3.72 -8.72 10.23
CA TYR A 60 4.99 -9.40 10.40
C TYR A 60 5.08 -10.66 9.54
N LYS A 61 6.31 -11.08 9.24
CA LYS A 61 6.60 -12.26 8.41
C LYS A 61 5.82 -13.48 8.89
N ASN A 62 5.20 -14.19 7.94
CA ASN A 62 4.37 -15.39 8.14
C ASN A 62 3.06 -15.19 8.93
N MET A 63 2.63 -13.95 9.15
CA MET A 63 1.33 -13.64 9.77
C MET A 63 0.26 -13.37 8.70
N GLU A 64 -1.02 -13.26 9.11
CA GLU A 64 -2.14 -13.18 8.17
C GLU A 64 -2.12 -11.95 7.23
N GLY A 65 -1.51 -10.85 7.68
CA GLY A 65 -1.29 -9.63 6.93
C GLY A 65 0.01 -9.61 6.13
N ASP A 66 0.86 -10.65 6.21
CA ASP A 66 2.07 -10.78 5.37
C ASP A 66 1.68 -10.97 3.91
N TRP A 67 1.45 -9.84 3.24
CA TRP A 67 1.05 -9.77 1.85
C TRP A 67 1.96 -10.61 0.95
N LYS A 68 3.27 -10.57 1.17
CA LYS A 68 4.25 -11.18 0.25
C LYS A 68 4.11 -12.70 0.24
N GLN A 69 3.88 -13.32 1.40
CA GLN A 69 3.78 -14.78 1.53
C GLN A 69 2.34 -15.30 1.47
N ASN A 70 1.34 -14.45 1.70
CA ASN A 70 -0.05 -14.89 1.76
C ASN A 70 -0.53 -15.43 0.38
N PRO A 71 -1.20 -16.60 0.32
CA PRO A 71 -1.74 -17.16 -0.93
C PRO A 71 -2.78 -16.27 -1.64
N LYS A 72 -3.50 -15.44 -0.86
CA LYS A 72 -4.43 -14.43 -1.37
C LYS A 72 -3.74 -13.12 -1.77
N GLY A 73 -2.48 -12.95 -1.38
CA GLY A 73 -1.62 -11.85 -1.78
C GLY A 73 -0.59 -12.31 -2.81
N GLY A 74 0.68 -11.94 -2.57
CA GLY A 74 1.81 -12.19 -3.46
C GLY A 74 2.22 -13.66 -3.61
N ALA A 75 1.85 -14.54 -2.68
CA ALA A 75 2.14 -15.98 -2.73
C ALA A 75 3.63 -16.32 -3.02
N GLY A 76 4.57 -15.50 -2.55
CA GLY A 76 6.00 -15.67 -2.74
C GLY A 76 6.56 -15.16 -4.07
N TYR A 77 5.72 -14.62 -4.96
CA TYR A 77 6.16 -14.06 -6.24
C TYR A 77 6.85 -12.71 -6.04
N LEU A 78 7.91 -12.44 -6.82
CA LEU A 78 8.56 -11.13 -6.86
C LEU A 78 7.65 -10.06 -7.49
N LEU A 79 6.87 -10.46 -8.50
CA LEU A 79 5.97 -9.59 -9.25
C LEU A 79 4.53 -10.12 -9.19
N VAL A 80 3.59 -9.19 -9.02
CA VAL A 80 2.16 -9.42 -9.26
C VAL A 80 1.76 -8.77 -10.58
N LEU A 81 0.85 -9.39 -11.33
CA LEU A 81 0.29 -8.83 -12.55
C LEU A 81 -1.13 -8.35 -12.26
N ILE A 82 -1.35 -7.05 -12.28
CA ILE A 82 -2.65 -6.43 -11.97
C ILE A 82 -3.09 -5.62 -13.19
N SER A 83 -4.26 -5.97 -13.74
CA SER A 83 -4.81 -5.33 -14.95
C SER A 83 -3.80 -5.27 -16.12
N GLY A 84 -3.00 -6.33 -16.28
CA GLY A 84 -1.99 -6.42 -17.35
C GLY A 84 -0.69 -5.66 -17.07
N ILE A 85 -0.56 -4.96 -15.94
CA ILE A 85 0.65 -4.23 -15.55
C ILE A 85 1.36 -5.00 -14.43
N PRO A 86 2.68 -5.28 -14.55
CA PRO A 86 3.42 -5.91 -13.48
C PRO A 86 3.75 -4.89 -12.38
N TYR A 87 3.68 -5.30 -11.12
CA TYR A 87 4.05 -4.48 -9.96
C TYR A 87 4.97 -5.28 -9.06
N TRP A 88 5.89 -4.60 -8.37
CA TRP A 88 6.62 -5.23 -7.29
C TRP A 88 5.64 -5.68 -6.21
N THR A 89 5.73 -6.95 -5.82
CA THR A 89 4.81 -7.52 -4.84
C THR A 89 4.87 -6.76 -3.51
N ASP A 90 6.04 -6.30 -3.12
CA ASP A 90 6.23 -5.52 -1.88
C ASP A 90 5.59 -4.14 -1.94
N ALA A 91 5.69 -3.42 -3.06
CA ALA A 91 5.03 -2.14 -3.27
C ALA A 91 3.53 -2.27 -3.05
N VAL A 92 2.89 -3.25 -3.70
CA VAL A 92 1.45 -3.53 -3.53
C VAL A 92 1.12 -3.91 -2.08
N GLY A 93 2.05 -4.56 -1.39
CA GLY A 93 1.92 -4.93 0.02
C GLY A 93 1.84 -3.76 0.99
N GLN A 94 2.25 -2.55 0.59
CA GLN A 94 2.10 -1.35 1.42
C GLN A 94 0.64 -0.88 1.55
N ILE A 95 -0.22 -1.21 0.57
CA ILE A 95 -1.63 -0.81 0.55
C ILE A 95 -2.41 -1.37 1.75
N PRO A 96 -2.45 -2.70 2.01
CA PRO A 96 -3.19 -3.22 3.17
C PRO A 96 -2.67 -2.68 4.50
N PHE A 97 -1.36 -2.52 4.66
CA PHE A 97 -0.77 -1.89 5.84
C PHE A 97 -1.28 -0.45 6.02
N ALA A 98 -1.31 0.33 4.95
CA ALA A 98 -1.77 1.72 4.98
C ALA A 98 -3.27 1.84 5.28
N VAL A 99 -4.10 0.90 4.81
CA VAL A 99 -5.54 0.89 5.11
C VAL A 99 -5.78 0.68 6.61
N ASP A 100 -5.18 -0.34 7.22
CA ASP A 100 -5.32 -0.59 8.67
C ASP A 100 -4.70 0.54 9.51
N THR A 101 -3.55 1.07 9.08
CA THR A 101 -2.93 2.23 9.72
C THR A 101 -3.84 3.45 9.64
N TYR A 102 -4.50 3.71 8.51
CA TYR A 102 -5.47 4.78 8.40
C TYR A 102 -6.67 4.58 9.33
N ARG A 103 -7.17 3.35 9.49
CA ARG A 103 -8.29 3.10 10.41
C ARG A 103 -7.93 3.36 11.86
N SER A 104 -6.68 3.07 12.23
CA SER A 104 -6.13 3.42 13.55
C SER A 104 -5.90 4.93 13.73
N LYS A 105 -5.35 5.62 12.72
CA LYS A 105 -4.89 7.02 12.84
C LYS A 105 -5.93 8.06 12.41
N GLN A 106 -6.89 7.67 11.60
CA GLN A 106 -7.96 8.48 11.00
C GLN A 106 -7.43 9.72 10.26
N SER A 107 -6.24 9.61 9.67
CA SER A 107 -5.52 10.72 9.04
C SER A 107 -4.53 10.22 8.00
N ILE A 108 -4.68 10.71 6.76
CA ILE A 108 -3.79 10.37 5.64
C ILE A 108 -2.34 10.72 5.98
N THR A 109 -2.09 11.94 6.47
CA THR A 109 -0.74 12.41 6.82
C THR A 109 -0.08 11.54 7.89
N LYS A 110 -0.82 11.16 8.95
CA LYS A 110 -0.29 10.28 9.99
C LYS A 110 -0.01 8.87 9.46
N THR A 111 -0.86 8.36 8.56
CA THR A 111 -0.63 7.06 7.91
C THR A 111 0.64 7.07 7.08
N VAL A 112 0.84 8.09 6.26
CA VAL A 112 2.06 8.27 5.47
C VAL A 112 3.29 8.34 6.38
N GLN A 113 3.21 9.16 7.44
CA GLN A 113 4.29 9.27 8.41
C GLN A 113 4.62 7.92 9.07
N THR A 114 3.60 7.17 9.49
CA THR A 114 3.80 5.83 10.07
C THR A 114 4.40 4.87 9.03
N GLY A 115 3.98 4.93 7.77
CA GLY A 115 4.58 4.13 6.69
C GLY A 115 6.06 4.40 6.50
N ILE A 116 6.47 5.67 6.48
CA ILE A 116 7.87 6.09 6.38
C ILE A 116 8.69 5.62 7.61
N GLU A 117 8.13 5.78 8.81
CA GLU A 117 8.78 5.36 10.05
C GLU A 117 8.96 3.83 10.13
N TRP A 118 8.03 3.06 9.56
CA TRP A 118 8.03 1.59 9.61
C TRP A 118 8.70 0.93 8.39
N GLY A 119 8.85 1.65 7.28
CA GLY A 119 9.42 1.14 6.03
C GLY A 119 10.85 0.62 6.16
N THR A 120 11.59 1.07 7.18
CA THR A 120 12.96 0.61 7.48
C THR A 120 13.00 -0.69 8.31
N GLY A 121 11.85 -1.26 8.68
CA GLY A 121 11.76 -2.53 9.40
C GLY A 121 12.35 -2.51 10.81
N THR A 122 12.63 -1.34 11.39
CA THR A 122 13.22 -1.20 12.73
C THR A 122 12.54 -0.09 13.54
N LEU A 123 12.23 -0.38 14.81
CA LEU A 123 11.70 0.60 15.78
C LEU A 123 12.70 1.73 16.13
N THR A 124 13.95 1.61 15.70
CA THR A 124 15.08 2.49 16.08
C THR A 124 16.00 2.83 14.90
N GLY A 125 15.55 2.59 13.65
CA GLY A 125 16.32 2.93 12.46
C GLY A 125 16.23 4.42 12.12
N ASN A 126 17.21 4.91 11.36
CA ASN A 126 17.08 6.23 10.75
C ASN A 126 15.89 6.21 9.80
N VAL A 127 14.99 7.17 9.95
CA VAL A 127 13.81 7.30 9.10
C VAL A 127 14.26 7.61 7.67
N ASP A 128 13.87 6.76 6.71
CA ASP A 128 14.18 6.97 5.30
C ASP A 128 13.07 7.78 4.64
N TYR A 129 13.37 9.04 4.34
CA TYR A 129 12.49 9.95 3.59
C TYR A 129 12.74 9.89 2.08
N SER A 130 13.38 8.83 1.58
CA SER A 130 13.59 8.66 0.15
C SER A 130 12.26 8.73 -0.61
N ASN A 131 12.30 9.32 -1.80
CA ASN A 131 11.14 9.41 -2.68
C ASN A 131 10.92 8.09 -3.44
N GLU A 132 11.07 6.97 -2.73
CA GLU A 132 10.85 5.63 -3.26
C GLU A 132 9.37 5.30 -3.41
N TYR A 133 9.08 4.29 -4.22
CA TYR A 133 7.72 3.92 -4.58
C TYR A 133 6.88 3.45 -3.39
N ASP A 134 7.50 2.94 -2.31
CA ASP A 134 6.78 2.46 -1.12
C ASP A 134 5.90 3.56 -0.51
N ASN A 135 6.43 4.79 -0.41
CA ASN A 135 5.71 5.94 0.14
C ASN A 135 4.47 6.30 -0.68
N TYR A 136 4.54 6.12 -2.00
CA TYR A 136 3.40 6.34 -2.88
C TYR A 136 2.32 5.26 -2.71
N PHE A 137 2.71 3.99 -2.51
CA PHE A 137 1.73 2.92 -2.26
C PHE A 137 1.08 3.05 -0.88
N VAL A 138 1.82 3.51 0.13
CA VAL A 138 1.24 3.91 1.41
C VAL A 138 0.21 5.03 1.21
N LEU A 139 0.55 6.07 0.44
CA LEU A 139 -0.38 7.16 0.14
C LEU A 139 -1.62 6.68 -0.62
N ARG A 140 -1.49 5.79 -1.63
CA ARG A 140 -2.62 5.18 -2.34
C ARG A 140 -3.56 4.46 -1.38
N GLY A 141 -3.01 3.62 -0.50
CA GLY A 141 -3.80 2.91 0.50
C GLY A 141 -4.50 3.86 1.48
N ALA A 142 -3.83 4.92 1.93
CA ALA A 142 -4.41 5.93 2.80
C ALA A 142 -5.54 6.73 2.13
N LEU A 143 -5.36 7.12 0.87
CA LEU A 143 -6.40 7.80 0.08
C LEU A 143 -7.61 6.89 -0.14
N PHE A 144 -7.40 5.64 -0.52
CA PHE A 144 -8.46 4.65 -0.63
C PHE A 144 -9.22 4.46 0.69
N ALA A 145 -8.51 4.34 1.82
CA ALA A 145 -9.12 4.20 3.13
C ALA A 145 -9.92 5.45 3.52
N SER A 146 -9.43 6.65 3.22
CA SER A 146 -10.14 7.90 3.50
C SER A 146 -11.46 8.06 2.76
N LYS A 147 -11.57 7.47 1.56
CA LYS A 147 -12.82 7.39 0.79
C LYS A 147 -13.72 6.26 1.30
N SER A 148 -13.12 5.20 1.86
CA SER A 148 -13.83 3.99 2.30
C SER A 148 -14.37 4.07 3.72
N PHE A 149 -13.81 4.92 4.59
CA PHE A 149 -14.18 4.96 6.02
C PHE A 149 -14.45 6.38 6.50
N THR A 150 -15.55 6.54 7.24
CA THR A 150 -15.86 7.77 7.97
C THR A 150 -16.04 7.48 9.45
N TYR A 151 -15.65 8.42 10.31
CA TYR A 151 -15.68 8.24 11.76
C TYR A 151 -16.59 9.29 12.41
N LYS A 152 -17.41 8.87 13.38
CA LYS A 152 -18.20 9.76 14.23
C LYS A 152 -17.91 9.48 15.69
N SER A 153 -17.50 10.53 16.41
CA SER A 153 -17.28 10.46 17.85
C SER A 153 -18.57 10.78 18.59
N LYS A 154 -18.96 9.90 19.52
CA LYS A 154 -20.08 10.13 20.44
C LYS A 154 -19.60 10.02 21.88
N SER A 155 -20.18 10.82 22.78
CA SER A 155 -19.94 10.60 24.21
C SER A 155 -20.57 9.26 24.60
N SER A 156 -19.83 8.46 25.37
CA SER A 156 -20.31 7.16 25.87
C SER A 156 -21.28 7.30 27.06
N GLY A 157 -21.33 8.48 27.69
CA GLY A 157 -21.99 8.68 28.98
C GLY A 157 -21.28 8.00 30.17
N GLN A 158 -20.08 7.42 29.97
CA GLN A 158 -19.28 6.76 31.00
C GLN A 158 -17.99 7.55 31.28
N THR A 159 -17.39 7.35 32.46
CA THR A 159 -16.07 7.93 32.79
C THR A 159 -14.97 7.37 31.87
N TYR A 160 -15.07 6.10 31.48
CA TYR A 160 -14.14 5.48 30.54
C TYR A 160 -14.77 4.28 29.80
N PRO A 161 -14.61 4.18 28.46
CA PRO A 161 -14.07 5.21 27.58
C PRO A 161 -15.06 6.38 27.51
N ALA A 162 -14.63 7.63 27.65
CA ALA A 162 -15.53 8.80 27.63
C ALA A 162 -16.13 9.11 26.23
N ILE A 163 -15.46 8.61 25.18
CA ILE A 163 -15.82 8.77 23.79
C ILE A 163 -15.81 7.40 23.13
N VAL A 164 -16.85 7.11 22.36
CA VAL A 164 -16.91 5.98 21.43
C VAL A 164 -16.76 6.53 20.02
N VAL A 165 -15.89 5.91 19.22
CA VAL A 165 -15.76 6.22 17.80
C VAL A 165 -16.50 5.16 17.01
N GLU A 166 -17.51 5.58 16.26
CA GLU A 166 -18.23 4.73 15.31
C GLU A 166 -17.57 4.86 13.92
N GLU A 167 -17.08 3.74 13.39
CA GLU A 167 -16.61 3.63 12.01
C GLU A 167 -17.79 3.25 11.10
N THR A 168 -17.89 3.91 9.95
CA THR A 168 -18.83 3.55 8.88
C THR A 168 -18.06 3.30 7.60
N TYR A 169 -18.27 2.13 7.00
CA TYR A 169 -17.68 1.75 5.72
C TYR A 169 -18.56 2.19 4.55
N HIS A 170 -17.92 2.72 3.51
CA HIS A 170 -18.50 3.11 2.23
C HIS A 170 -17.79 2.34 1.12
N PRO A 171 -18.52 1.66 0.22
CA PRO A 171 -17.90 0.95 -0.89
C PRO A 171 -17.25 1.95 -1.87
N VAL A 172 -15.97 1.74 -2.15
CA VAL A 172 -15.19 2.52 -3.12
C VAL A 172 -14.80 1.60 -4.28
N ASN A 173 -14.81 2.13 -5.51
CA ASN A 173 -14.35 1.38 -6.68
C ASN A 173 -12.87 0.99 -6.48
N PRO A 174 -12.52 -0.31 -6.46
CA PRO A 174 -11.15 -0.76 -6.24
C PRO A 174 -10.13 -0.24 -7.26
N LEU A 175 -10.58 0.14 -8.47
CA LEU A 175 -9.70 0.64 -9.53
C LEU A 175 -8.91 1.89 -9.12
N VAL A 176 -9.38 2.67 -8.14
CA VAL A 176 -8.65 3.84 -7.63
C VAL A 176 -7.31 3.49 -6.99
N LEU A 177 -7.10 2.23 -6.58
CA LEU A 177 -5.79 1.75 -6.08
C LEU A 177 -4.73 1.67 -7.18
N GLY A 178 -5.16 1.54 -8.44
CA GLY A 178 -4.27 1.51 -9.60
C GLY A 178 -3.94 2.88 -10.17
N GLU A 179 -4.64 3.93 -9.75
CA GLU A 179 -4.40 5.29 -10.19
C GLU A 179 -3.05 5.79 -9.62
N ALA A 180 -2.26 6.46 -10.47
CA ALA A 180 -1.03 7.10 -10.03
C ALA A 180 -1.36 8.31 -9.14
N ILE A 181 -0.49 8.60 -8.17
CA ILE A 181 -0.65 9.78 -7.32
C ILE A 181 -0.48 11.03 -8.19
N ASN A 182 -1.40 11.97 -8.06
CA ASN A 182 -1.27 13.25 -8.77
C ASN A 182 -0.47 14.28 -7.96
N ASN A 183 -0.02 15.35 -8.62
CA ASN A 183 0.79 16.39 -7.98
C ASN A 183 0.07 17.07 -6.79
N ASN A 184 -1.25 17.23 -6.82
CA ASN A 184 -1.98 17.87 -5.72
C ASN A 184 -1.99 16.98 -4.47
N GLU A 185 -2.25 15.69 -4.64
CA GLU A 185 -2.17 14.69 -3.57
C GLU A 185 -0.75 14.62 -3.00
N LEU A 186 0.27 14.64 -3.86
CA LEU A 186 1.66 14.65 -3.44
C LEU A 186 2.02 15.92 -2.68
N MET A 187 1.63 17.11 -3.14
CA MET A 187 1.87 18.36 -2.42
C MET A 187 1.19 18.38 -1.05
N GLN A 188 0.00 17.79 -0.94
CA GLN A 188 -0.78 17.83 0.28
C GLN A 188 -0.31 16.78 1.32
N TYR A 189 0.05 15.59 0.87
CA TYR A 189 0.29 14.44 1.75
C TYR A 189 1.69 13.83 1.63
N GLY A 190 2.47 14.19 0.61
CA GLY A 190 3.81 13.70 0.32
C GLY A 190 4.89 14.29 1.21
N ILE A 191 4.85 14.02 2.52
CA ILE A 191 5.76 14.63 3.50
C ILE A 191 7.25 14.31 3.30
N TRP A 192 7.56 13.32 2.46
CA TRP A 192 8.92 12.91 2.10
C TRP A 192 9.53 13.75 0.96
N LYS A 193 8.74 14.55 0.25
CA LYS A 193 9.18 15.43 -0.86
C LYS A 193 9.64 16.83 -0.41
N LYS A 194 10.11 16.97 0.83
CA LYS A 194 10.54 18.26 1.40
C LYS A 194 11.95 18.65 1.01
#